data_AF-A0A4Q3XX59-F1
#
_entry.id   AF-A0A4Q3XX59-F1
#
_cell.length_a   1.000
_cell.length_b   1.000
_cell.length_c   1.000
_cell.angle_alpha   90.00
_cell.angle_beta   90.00
_cell.angle_gamma   90.00
#
_symmetry.space_group_name_H-M   'P 1'
#
loop_
_entity.id
_entity.type
_entity.pdbx_description
1 polymer ?
#
loop_
_entity_poly.entity_id
_entity_poly.type
_entity_poly.pdbx_seq_one_letter_code
_entity_poly.pdbx_strand_id
1 'polypeptide(L)'
;KRADKARAKGKDVDFPKMLELEPDAGTTNVRNTASSHWRPWLSPANRCLVPFTAFSEPGRDAAGKYTPIWFRLRNEDPEPLAFFAGVHVQSHTCVRKMKTGLETCDLFAFLTTEPSEPVASIHPKAMPVILTTEEERDAWMRAPWDEAKGLQRALPDGTLEIFDKGALS
;
A
#
# COMPACT_ATOMS: atom_id res chain seq x y z
N LYS A 1 -8.78 6.97 24.70
CA LYS A 1 -10.18 6.89 24.19
C LYS A 1 -10.93 5.61 24.61
N ARG A 2 -10.47 4.39 24.27
CA ARG A 2 -11.16 3.14 24.68
C ARG A 2 -11.06 2.86 26.19
N ALA A 3 -9.87 3.03 26.75
CA ALA A 3 -9.62 2.96 28.19
C ALA A 3 -10.48 3.96 28.97
N ASP A 4 -10.57 5.21 28.51
CA ASP A 4 -11.38 6.26 29.17
C ASP A 4 -12.88 5.91 29.15
N LYS A 5 -13.39 5.36 28.03
CA LYS A 5 -14.77 4.84 27.96
C LYS A 5 -15.00 3.65 28.90
N ALA A 6 -14.00 2.81 29.15
CA ALA A 6 -14.10 1.69 30.08
C ALA A 6 -14.07 2.16 31.54
N ARG A 7 -13.17 3.10 31.88
CA ARG A 7 -13.12 3.76 33.20
C ARG A 7 -14.42 4.48 33.52
N ALA A 8 -14.99 5.21 32.55
CA ALA A 8 -16.28 5.88 32.70
C ALA A 8 -17.47 4.92 32.96
N LYS A 9 -17.29 3.62 32.68
CA LYS A 9 -18.27 2.56 32.97
C LYS A 9 -17.94 1.78 34.26
N GLY A 10 -17.02 2.28 35.10
CA GLY A 10 -16.62 1.64 36.36
C GLY A 10 -15.85 0.34 36.18
N LYS A 11 -15.29 0.06 34.99
CA LYS A 11 -14.47 -1.12 34.76
C LYS A 11 -13.03 -0.85 35.19
N ASP A 12 -12.42 -1.84 35.83
CA ASP A 12 -10.97 -1.86 36.01
C ASP A 12 -10.28 -1.97 34.64
N VAL A 13 -9.19 -1.23 34.44
CA VAL A 13 -8.52 -1.11 33.14
C VAL A 13 -7.06 -1.49 33.26
N ASP A 14 -6.76 -2.70 32.80
CA ASP A 14 -5.42 -3.13 32.41
C ASP A 14 -5.07 -2.50 31.05
N PHE A 15 -4.42 -1.34 31.10
CA PHE A 15 -4.08 -0.57 29.90
C PHE A 15 -3.07 -1.28 28.99
N PRO A 16 -1.99 -1.91 29.49
CA PRO A 16 -1.11 -2.75 28.68
C PRO A 16 -1.85 -3.85 27.90
N LYS A 17 -2.70 -4.62 28.58
CA LYS A 17 -3.47 -5.70 27.94
C LYS A 17 -4.50 -5.16 26.94
N MET A 18 -5.07 -3.98 27.19
CA MET A 18 -5.94 -3.32 26.21
C MET A 18 -5.19 -2.90 24.95
N LEU A 19 -3.95 -2.41 25.08
CA LEU A 19 -3.13 -2.04 23.92
C LEU A 19 -2.76 -3.25 23.08
N GLU A 20 -2.40 -4.37 23.71
CA GLU A 20 -2.09 -5.63 23.02
C GLU A 20 -3.28 -6.18 22.22
N LEU A 21 -4.50 -5.96 22.73
CA LEU A 21 -5.75 -6.42 22.12
C LEU A 21 -6.47 -5.33 21.31
N GLU A 22 -5.82 -4.19 21.08
CA GLU A 22 -6.41 -3.13 20.27
C GLU A 22 -6.37 -3.55 18.80
N PRO A 23 -7.52 -3.51 18.08
CA PRO A 23 -7.55 -3.92 16.69
C PRO A 23 -6.71 -3.01 15.80
N ASP A 24 -5.88 -3.62 14.97
CA ASP A 24 -5.15 -2.95 13.89
C ASP A 24 -5.66 -3.41 12.53
N ALA A 25 -6.31 -2.49 11.82
CA ALA A 25 -6.80 -2.73 10.45
C ALA A 25 -5.64 -2.89 9.45
N GLY A 26 -4.42 -2.51 9.83
CA GLY A 26 -3.24 -2.48 8.98
C GLY A 26 -3.15 -1.20 8.17
N THR A 27 -1.92 -0.88 7.72
CA THR A 27 -1.65 0.22 6.80
C THR A 27 -1.22 -0.35 5.45
N THR A 28 -1.97 -0.05 4.39
CA THR A 28 -1.70 -0.59 3.05
C THR A 28 -0.64 0.19 2.28
N ASN A 29 -0.50 1.49 2.56
CA ASN A 29 0.29 2.43 1.77
C ASN A 29 1.41 3.08 2.61
N VAL A 30 2.65 2.91 2.20
CA VAL A 30 3.84 3.47 2.87
C VAL A 30 4.28 4.74 2.14
N ARG A 31 3.90 5.92 2.66
CA ARG A 31 4.30 7.21 2.09
C ARG A 31 5.58 7.77 2.73
N ASN A 32 5.61 7.85 4.06
CA ASN A 32 6.75 8.41 4.80
C ASN A 32 7.71 7.31 5.24
N THR A 33 8.64 6.93 4.36
CA THR A 33 9.68 5.93 4.63
C THR A 33 10.72 6.40 5.65
N ALA A 34 10.77 7.69 5.96
CA ALA A 34 11.61 8.24 7.03
C ALA A 34 10.99 8.08 8.43
N SER A 35 9.76 7.59 8.56
CA SER A 35 9.13 7.34 9.86
C SER A 35 9.80 6.20 10.64
N SER A 36 9.95 6.34 11.96
CA SER A 36 10.46 5.27 12.84
C SER A 36 9.61 3.99 12.77
N HIS A 37 8.33 4.11 12.43
CA HIS A 37 7.45 2.96 12.22
C HIS A 37 7.88 2.12 11.00
N TRP A 38 8.33 2.76 9.92
CA TRP A 38 8.63 2.08 8.65
C TRP A 38 10.08 1.67 8.50
N ARG A 39 11.04 2.45 9.03
CA ARG A 39 12.48 2.20 8.91
C ARG A 39 12.91 0.73 9.15
N PRO A 40 12.39 0.01 10.17
CA PRO A 40 12.78 -1.38 10.41
C PRO A 40 12.40 -2.34 9.27
N TRP A 41 11.37 -2.00 8.48
CA TRP A 41 10.79 -2.85 7.45
C TRP A 41 11.30 -2.55 6.04
N LEU A 42 12.31 -1.67 5.90
CA LEU A 42 12.86 -1.25 4.60
C LEU A 42 14.12 -2.03 4.20
N SER A 43 14.52 -3.03 5.00
CA SER A 43 15.64 -3.93 4.66
C SER A 43 15.25 -4.90 3.54
N PRO A 44 16.20 -5.44 2.76
CA PRO A 44 15.92 -6.48 1.76
C PRO A 44 15.10 -7.67 2.28
N ALA A 45 15.32 -8.08 3.53
CA ALA A 45 14.61 -9.21 4.16
C ALA A 45 13.10 -8.94 4.40
N ASN A 46 12.66 -7.69 4.26
CA ASN A 46 11.28 -7.27 4.42
C ASN A 46 10.70 -6.69 3.14
N ARG A 47 11.37 -6.82 1.98
CA ARG A 47 10.84 -6.33 0.71
C ARG A 47 10.21 -7.45 -0.10
N CYS A 48 9.16 -7.11 -0.82
CA CYS A 48 8.49 -8.01 -1.73
C CYS A 48 8.09 -7.29 -3.03
N LEU A 49 7.81 -8.07 -4.06
CA LEU A 49 7.21 -7.60 -5.30
C LEU A 49 5.72 -7.91 -5.25
N VAL A 50 4.88 -6.88 -5.40
CA VAL A 50 3.41 -7.04 -5.39
C VAL A 50 2.89 -6.97 -6.83
N PRO A 51 2.60 -8.11 -7.49
CA PRO A 51 2.21 -8.12 -8.90
C PRO A 51 0.86 -7.45 -9.10
N PHE A 52 0.72 -6.69 -10.19
CA PHE A 52 -0.55 -6.12 -10.62
C PHE A 52 -0.63 -6.04 -12.15
N THR A 53 -1.84 -6.04 -12.68
CA THR A 53 -2.14 -5.73 -14.09
C THR A 53 -2.87 -4.39 -14.21
N ALA A 54 -3.74 -4.08 -13.24
CA ALA A 54 -4.39 -2.79 -13.12
C ALA A 54 -4.64 -2.43 -11.66
N PHE A 55 -4.73 -1.13 -11.37
CA PHE A 55 -5.17 -0.60 -10.08
C PHE A 55 -6.24 0.46 -10.29
N SER A 56 -6.94 0.85 -9.22
CA SER A 56 -7.95 1.87 -9.28
C SER A 56 -7.77 2.94 -8.22
N GLU A 57 -8.23 4.14 -8.54
CA GLU A 57 -8.41 5.22 -7.58
C GLU A 57 -9.90 5.57 -7.46
N PRO A 58 -10.33 6.12 -6.30
CA PRO A 58 -11.68 6.63 -6.12
C PRO A 58 -12.01 7.76 -7.12
N GLY A 59 -12.96 7.52 -8.02
CA GLY A 59 -13.51 8.55 -8.90
C GLY A 59 -15.01 8.75 -8.71
N ARG A 60 -15.58 9.62 -9.55
CA ARG A 60 -17.02 9.89 -9.61
C ARG A 60 -17.49 9.94 -11.05
N ASP A 61 -18.69 9.43 -11.31
CA ASP A 61 -19.37 9.61 -12.59
C ASP A 61 -19.95 11.02 -12.74
N ALA A 62 -20.57 11.31 -13.89
CA ALA A 62 -21.20 12.61 -14.16
C ALA A 62 -22.35 12.95 -13.18
N ALA A 63 -22.94 11.95 -12.53
CA ALA A 63 -23.97 12.13 -11.51
C ALA A 63 -23.39 12.24 -10.09
N GLY A 64 -22.05 12.23 -9.95
CA GLY A 64 -21.35 12.34 -8.67
C GLY A 64 -21.30 11.04 -7.86
N LYS A 65 -21.79 9.91 -8.40
CA LYS A 65 -21.74 8.60 -7.75
C LYS A 65 -20.32 8.04 -7.82
N TYR A 66 -19.91 7.35 -6.75
CA TYR A 66 -18.61 6.65 -6.72
C TYR A 66 -18.49 5.66 -7.89
N THR A 67 -17.44 5.84 -8.67
CA THR A 67 -17.05 4.92 -9.75
C THR A 67 -15.53 4.81 -9.73
N PRO A 68 -14.96 3.59 -9.60
CA PRO A 68 -13.52 3.42 -9.63
C PRO A 68 -12.98 3.75 -11.03
N ILE A 69 -11.94 4.58 -11.08
CA ILE A 69 -11.20 4.84 -12.32
C ILE A 69 -10.02 3.89 -12.36
N TRP A 70 -9.91 3.09 -13.43
CA TRP A 70 -8.90 2.06 -13.56
C TRP A 70 -7.72 2.54 -14.39
N PHE A 71 -6.52 2.22 -13.90
CA PHE A 71 -5.24 2.53 -14.51
C PHE A 71 -4.49 1.24 -14.81
N ARG A 72 -3.78 1.23 -15.94
CA ARG A 72 -2.82 0.19 -16.31
C ARG A 72 -1.63 0.82 -17.01
N LEU A 73 -0.56 0.06 -17.20
CA LEU A 73 0.54 0.48 -18.08
C LEU A 73 0.03 0.60 -19.52
N ARG A 74 0.43 1.67 -20.19
CA ARG A 74 0.02 1.94 -21.58
C ARG A 74 0.65 0.95 -22.54
N ASN A 75 -0.19 0.30 -23.35
CA ASN A 75 0.12 -0.41 -24.61
C ASN A 75 1.53 -1.01 -24.73
N GLU A 76 1.75 -2.15 -24.07
CA GLU A 76 2.73 -3.14 -24.53
C GLU A 76 1.99 -4.47 -24.68
N ASP A 77 2.15 -5.14 -25.83
CA ASP A 77 1.67 -6.49 -26.10
C ASP A 77 2.92 -7.38 -26.33
N PRO A 78 3.20 -8.36 -25.46
CA PRO A 78 2.40 -8.76 -24.29
C PRO A 78 2.42 -7.72 -23.16
N GLU A 79 1.40 -7.77 -22.30
CA GLU A 79 1.31 -6.90 -21.12
C GLU A 79 2.58 -7.04 -20.26
N PRO A 80 3.25 -5.93 -19.91
CA PRO A 80 4.55 -6.00 -19.25
C PRO A 80 4.37 -6.35 -17.78
N LEU A 81 5.30 -7.16 -17.25
CA LEU A 81 5.32 -7.51 -15.84
C LEU A 81 5.63 -6.28 -14.99
N ALA A 82 4.65 -5.86 -14.19
CA ALA A 82 4.79 -4.73 -13.29
C ALA A 82 4.43 -5.10 -11.85
N PHE A 83 5.12 -4.45 -10.91
CA PHE A 83 4.96 -4.71 -9.50
C PHE A 83 4.92 -3.42 -8.72
N PHE A 84 4.13 -3.37 -7.65
CA PHE A 84 4.35 -2.34 -6.63
C PHE A 84 5.58 -2.67 -5.79
N ALA A 85 6.32 -1.63 -5.40
CA ALA A 85 7.42 -1.74 -4.46
C ALA A 85 6.88 -2.07 -3.06
N GLY A 86 6.83 -3.37 -2.74
CA GLY A 86 6.21 -3.91 -1.54
C GLY A 86 7.16 -4.07 -0.37
N VAL A 87 6.60 -4.01 0.84
CA VAL A 87 7.22 -4.49 2.08
C VAL A 87 6.33 -5.52 2.75
N HIS A 88 6.93 -6.45 3.47
CA HIS A 88 6.22 -7.49 4.19
C HIS A 88 6.75 -7.72 5.60
N VAL A 89 5.87 -8.24 6.44
CA VAL A 89 6.18 -8.78 7.77
C VAL A 89 5.56 -10.16 7.84
N GLN A 90 6.39 -11.17 8.10
CA GLN A 90 5.94 -12.54 8.26
C GLN A 90 5.65 -12.85 9.71
N SER A 91 4.70 -13.76 9.94
CA SER A 91 4.36 -14.28 11.28
C SER A 91 4.07 -13.18 12.31
N HIS A 92 3.38 -12.11 11.90
CA HIS A 92 3.02 -11.01 12.80
C HIS A 92 1.78 -11.36 13.61
N THR A 93 1.91 -11.39 14.93
CA THR A 93 0.78 -11.61 15.85
C THR A 93 0.13 -10.28 16.21
N CYS A 94 -1.15 -10.12 15.85
CA CYS A 94 -1.94 -8.93 16.13
C CYS A 94 -3.44 -9.24 16.16
N VAL A 95 -4.27 -8.28 16.59
CA VAL A 95 -5.72 -8.35 16.43
C VAL A 95 -6.12 -7.63 15.16
N ARG A 96 -6.45 -8.34 14.06
CA ARG A 96 -6.93 -7.68 12.83
C ARG A 96 -8.37 -7.23 12.93
N LYS A 97 -9.22 -8.02 13.58
CA LYS A 97 -10.64 -7.74 13.80
C LYS A 97 -11.00 -8.12 15.22
N MET A 98 -11.79 -7.28 15.91
CA MET A 98 -12.25 -7.58 17.27
C MET A 98 -12.92 -8.97 17.39
N LYS A 99 -13.66 -9.37 16.35
CA LYS A 99 -14.43 -10.62 16.36
C LYS A 99 -13.57 -11.88 16.28
N THR A 100 -12.35 -11.79 15.76
CA THR A 100 -11.46 -12.94 15.61
C THR A 100 -10.37 -13.01 16.67
N GLY A 101 -10.09 -11.89 17.36
CA GLY A 101 -9.10 -11.87 18.43
C GLY A 101 -7.67 -11.87 17.88
N LEU A 102 -6.72 -12.44 18.65
CA LEU A 102 -5.32 -12.53 18.26
C LEU A 102 -5.15 -13.56 17.13
N GLU A 103 -4.44 -13.15 16.08
CA GLU A 103 -4.12 -13.96 14.91
C GLU A 103 -2.65 -13.76 14.55
N THR A 104 -1.99 -14.80 14.06
CA THR A 104 -0.68 -14.70 13.42
C THR A 104 -0.88 -14.67 11.91
N CYS A 105 -0.40 -13.61 11.27
CA CYS A 105 -0.61 -13.37 9.85
C CYS A 105 0.68 -12.96 9.14
N ASP A 106 0.77 -13.30 7.86
CA ASP A 106 1.72 -12.66 6.95
C ASP A 106 1.05 -11.41 6.36
N LEU A 107 1.73 -10.28 6.47
CA LEU A 107 1.21 -8.96 6.11
C LEU A 107 2.10 -8.30 5.07
N PHE A 108 1.50 -7.46 4.22
CA PHE A 108 2.23 -6.62 3.30
C PHE A 108 1.61 -5.22 3.18
N ALA A 109 2.43 -4.29 2.73
CA ALA A 109 2.07 -2.95 2.29
C ALA A 109 2.91 -2.62 1.06
N PHE A 110 2.60 -1.54 0.35
CA PHE A 110 3.46 -1.06 -0.74
C PHE A 110 3.69 0.44 -0.64
N LEU A 111 4.82 0.88 -1.19
CA LEU A 111 5.18 2.28 -1.15
C LEU A 111 4.27 3.10 -2.06
N THR A 112 4.02 4.33 -1.65
CA THR A 112 3.36 5.34 -2.47
C THR A 112 4.25 6.57 -2.62
N THR A 113 4.00 7.33 -3.69
CA THR A 113 4.76 8.51 -4.12
C THR A 113 3.79 9.61 -4.54
N GLU A 114 4.28 10.82 -4.81
CA GLU A 114 3.50 11.83 -5.54
C GLU A 114 3.01 11.27 -6.87
N PRO A 115 1.79 11.61 -7.32
CA PRO A 115 1.24 11.09 -8.57
C PRO A 115 1.80 11.81 -9.80
N SER A 116 1.90 11.07 -10.90
CA SER A 116 2.07 11.60 -12.27
C SER A 116 0.76 11.49 -13.06
N GLU A 117 0.68 12.16 -14.21
CA GLU A 117 -0.50 12.06 -15.07
C GLU A 117 -0.59 10.68 -15.75
N PRO A 118 -1.79 10.08 -15.85
CA PRO A 118 -3.11 10.65 -15.57
C PRO A 118 -3.62 10.49 -14.12
N VAL A 119 -2.85 9.87 -13.22
CA VAL A 119 -3.28 9.62 -11.83
C VAL A 119 -3.47 10.93 -11.08
N ALA A 120 -2.59 11.91 -11.29
CA ALA A 120 -2.63 13.21 -10.60
C ALA A 120 -3.96 13.95 -10.82
N SER A 121 -4.52 13.88 -12.04
CA SER A 121 -5.84 14.44 -12.36
C SER A 121 -7.01 13.80 -11.60
N ILE A 122 -6.87 12.54 -11.16
CA ILE A 122 -7.94 11.78 -10.49
C ILE A 122 -7.74 11.72 -8.98
N HIS A 123 -6.51 11.49 -8.53
CA HIS A 123 -6.13 11.33 -7.14
C HIS A 123 -4.80 12.07 -6.86
N PRO A 124 -4.85 13.40 -6.59
CA PRO A 124 -3.66 14.25 -6.51
C PRO A 124 -2.78 14.00 -5.28
N LYS A 125 -3.22 13.13 -4.35
CA LYS A 125 -2.50 12.88 -3.10
C LYS A 125 -1.36 11.89 -3.27
N ALA A 126 -1.55 10.85 -4.08
CA ALA A 126 -0.60 9.75 -4.17
C ALA A 126 -0.90 8.86 -5.37
N MET A 127 0.15 8.16 -5.82
CA MET A 127 0.03 6.93 -6.60
C MET A 127 0.92 5.83 -5.99
N PRO A 128 0.70 4.55 -6.31
CA PRO A 128 1.64 3.49 -5.98
C PRO A 128 3.02 3.70 -6.63
N VAL A 129 4.07 3.28 -5.95
CA VAL A 129 5.40 3.14 -6.58
C VAL A 129 5.38 1.89 -7.45
N ILE A 130 5.67 2.05 -8.74
CA ILE A 130 5.61 0.98 -9.75
C ILE A 130 7.01 0.68 -10.27
N LEU A 131 7.39 -0.59 -10.26
CA LEU A 131 8.63 -1.13 -10.80
C LEU A 131 8.31 -1.81 -12.14
N THR A 132 8.91 -1.34 -13.23
CA THR A 132 8.59 -1.81 -14.60
C THR A 132 9.74 -2.61 -15.22
N THR A 133 10.98 -2.34 -14.81
CA THR A 133 12.16 -3.02 -15.36
C THR A 133 12.68 -4.15 -14.47
N GLU A 134 13.48 -5.06 -15.03
CA GLU A 134 14.10 -6.13 -14.24
C GLU A 134 15.11 -5.57 -13.25
N GLU A 135 15.84 -4.55 -13.67
CA GLU A 135 16.84 -3.84 -12.88
C GLU A 135 16.20 -3.16 -11.66
N GLU A 136 15.05 -2.50 -11.84
CA GLU A 136 14.30 -1.91 -10.73
C GLU A 136 13.79 -2.97 -9.74
N ARG A 137 13.33 -4.12 -10.25
CA ARG A 137 12.88 -5.24 -9.40
C ARG A 137 14.04 -5.85 -8.62
N ASP A 138 15.18 -6.06 -9.26
CA ASP A 138 16.36 -6.62 -8.59
C ASP A 138 16.93 -5.65 -7.55
N ALA A 139 17.05 -4.37 -7.91
CA ALA A 139 17.46 -3.31 -6.99
C ALA A 139 16.50 -3.21 -5.79
N TRP A 140 15.18 -3.28 -6.02
CA TRP A 140 14.22 -3.33 -4.92
C TRP A 140 14.48 -4.52 -4.00
N MET A 141 14.69 -5.71 -4.55
CA MET A 141 14.84 -6.92 -3.73
C MET A 141 16.20 -7.05 -3.04
N ARG A 142 17.25 -6.37 -3.51
CA ARG A 142 18.63 -6.63 -3.05
C ARG A 142 19.41 -5.41 -2.60
N ALA A 143 19.18 -4.24 -3.18
CA ALA A 143 20.02 -3.06 -2.93
C ALA A 143 19.90 -2.55 -1.49
N PRO A 144 20.95 -1.92 -0.93
CA PRO A 144 20.83 -1.21 0.35
C PRO A 144 19.76 -0.11 0.26
N TRP A 145 19.18 0.25 1.41
CA TRP A 145 18.08 1.24 1.43
C TRP A 145 18.48 2.60 0.85
N ASP A 146 19.75 3.01 1.00
CA ASP A 146 20.24 4.28 0.45
C ASP A 146 20.18 4.36 -1.09
N GLU A 147 20.14 3.22 -1.77
CA GLU A 147 19.92 3.13 -3.21
C GLU A 147 18.44 2.88 -3.51
N ALA A 148 17.84 1.86 -2.89
CA ALA A 148 16.46 1.44 -3.16
C ALA A 148 15.42 2.55 -2.90
N LYS A 149 15.69 3.47 -1.97
CA LYS A 149 14.80 4.63 -1.71
C LYS A 149 14.62 5.54 -2.93
N GLY A 150 15.57 5.54 -3.86
CA GLY A 150 15.47 6.27 -5.13
C GLY A 150 14.37 5.75 -6.05
N LEU A 151 13.91 4.50 -5.83
CA LEU A 151 12.78 3.91 -6.55
C LEU A 151 11.43 4.44 -6.03
N GLN A 152 11.38 5.10 -4.87
CA GLN A 152 10.15 5.76 -4.38
C GLN A 152 9.89 7.06 -5.17
N ARG A 153 9.54 6.92 -6.43
CA ARG A 153 9.28 8.01 -7.39
C ARG A 153 8.09 7.67 -8.28
N ALA A 154 7.46 8.70 -8.85
CA ALA A 154 6.43 8.54 -9.86
C ALA A 154 7.02 7.93 -11.15
N LEU A 155 6.18 7.23 -11.90
CA LEU A 155 6.46 6.98 -13.32
C LEU A 155 6.37 8.29 -14.11
N PRO A 156 7.00 8.40 -15.29
CA PRO A 156 6.79 9.53 -16.18
C PRO A 156 5.30 9.74 -16.54
N ASP A 157 4.93 10.99 -16.83
CA ASP A 157 3.58 11.31 -17.30
C ASP A 157 3.25 10.51 -18.57
N GLY A 158 2.02 9.97 -18.63
CA GLY A 158 1.53 9.23 -19.78
C GLY A 158 1.98 7.78 -19.88
N THR A 159 2.86 7.29 -18.99
CA THR A 159 3.22 5.86 -18.88
C THR A 159 2.01 5.00 -18.49
N LEU A 160 1.10 5.55 -17.69
CA LEU A 160 -0.17 4.91 -17.36
C LEU A 160 -1.29 5.43 -18.28
N GLU A 161 -2.31 4.61 -18.48
CA GLU A 161 -3.54 5.03 -19.14
C GLU A 161 -4.77 4.66 -18.31
N ILE A 162 -5.81 5.49 -18.45
CA ILE A 162 -7.15 5.18 -17.96
C ILE A 162 -7.81 4.26 -18.99
N PHE A 163 -8.42 3.18 -18.55
CA PHE A 163 -9.14 2.26 -19.43
C PHE A 163 -10.49 1.83 -18.80
N ASP A 164 -11.41 1.41 -19.66
CA ASP A 164 -12.66 0.79 -19.21
C ASP A 164 -12.41 -0.70 -18.92
N LYS A 165 -12.42 -1.05 -17.63
CA LYS A 165 -12.26 -2.45 -17.20
C LYS A 165 -13.39 -3.36 -17.70
N GLY A 166 -14.58 -2.81 -17.97
CA GLY A 166 -15.70 -3.56 -18.54
C GLY A 166 -15.48 -4.00 -19.98
N ALA A 167 -14.53 -3.41 -20.70
CA ALA A 167 -14.22 -3.75 -22.09
C ALA A 167 -13.21 -4.90 -22.24
N LEU A 168 -12.67 -5.44 -21.12
CA LEU A 168 -11.77 -6.59 -21.10
C LEU A 168 -12.48 -7.95 -20.99
N SER A 169 -13.80 -8.02 -21.27
CA SER A 169 -14.57 -9.27 -21.26
C SER A 169 -14.58 -10.00 -22.59
#